data_AF-A0A2G4IAI7-F1
#
_entry.id   AF-A0A2G4IAI7-F1
#
_cell.length_a   1.000
_cell.length_b   1.000
_cell.length_c   1.000
_cell.angle_alpha   90.00
_cell.angle_beta   90.00
_cell.angle_gamma   90.00
#
_symmetry.space_group_name_H-M   'P 1'
#
loop_
_entity.id
_entity.type
_entity.pdbx_description
1 polymer ?
#
loop_
_entity_poly.entity_id
_entity_poly.type
_entity_poly.pdbx_seq_one_letter_code
_entity_poly.pdbx_strand_id
1 'polypeptide(L)'
;MDAFFADTSPDAWAKVVDRLLASPHYGEGWGRHWLDLARYADTEGFEHDVTRPNVWRYRDYAVRSLNADKPYDRFVREQIAGDELWPTNPDALIAMGFNIIGPDMTDSSDQIQRRLNTLNDITDATASVFLDQFCACGATPPQRGEAGGRNDKLQKQFYTGPTP
;
A
#
# COMPACT_ATOMS: atom_id res chain seq x y z
N MET A 1 24.69 -21.98 -9.83
CA MET A 1 24.55 -22.78 -8.58
C MET A 1 25.86 -23.46 -8.23
N ASP A 2 26.65 -23.86 -9.22
CA ASP A 2 27.93 -24.57 -9.03
C ASP A 2 28.94 -23.84 -8.12
N ALA A 3 28.98 -22.50 -8.18
CA ALA A 3 29.84 -21.69 -7.31
C ALA A 3 29.48 -21.75 -5.81
N PHE A 4 28.22 -22.09 -5.45
CA PHE A 4 27.82 -22.28 -4.05
C PHE A 4 28.20 -23.67 -3.54
N PHE A 5 27.98 -24.71 -4.35
CA PHE A 5 28.35 -26.08 -3.99
C PHE A 5 29.87 -26.28 -3.87
N ALA A 6 30.65 -25.44 -4.55
CA ALA A 6 32.11 -25.44 -4.47
C ALA A 6 32.68 -24.59 -3.31
N ASP A 7 31.87 -23.74 -2.67
CA ASP A 7 32.34 -22.90 -1.54
C ASP A 7 32.10 -23.62 -0.21
N THR A 8 33.18 -24.09 0.42
CA THR A 8 33.15 -24.77 1.72
C THR A 8 33.31 -23.81 2.91
N SER A 9 33.29 -22.50 2.67
CA SER A 9 33.47 -21.54 3.76
C SER A 9 32.26 -21.51 4.70
N PRO A 10 32.45 -21.17 6.00
CA PRO A 10 31.34 -21.07 6.96
C PRO A 10 30.29 -20.01 6.56
N ASP A 11 30.68 -19.04 5.74
CA ASP A 11 29.89 -17.92 5.25
C ASP A 11 29.40 -18.10 3.80
N ALA A 12 29.57 -19.27 3.18
CA ALA A 12 29.15 -19.54 1.80
C ALA A 12 27.67 -19.22 1.56
N TRP A 13 26.80 -19.50 2.54
CA TRP A 13 25.39 -19.13 2.50
C TRP A 13 25.18 -17.61 2.50
N ALA A 14 25.83 -16.90 3.43
CA ALA A 14 25.72 -15.44 3.54
C ALA A 14 26.16 -14.74 2.25
N LYS A 15 27.27 -15.17 1.63
CA LYS A 15 27.72 -14.64 0.34
C LYS A 15 26.71 -14.81 -0.79
N VAL A 16 25.99 -15.94 -0.81
CA VAL A 16 24.93 -16.16 -1.80
C VAL A 16 23.75 -15.26 -1.53
N VAL A 17 23.34 -15.11 -0.27
CA VAL A 17 22.28 -14.18 0.13
C VAL A 17 22.65 -12.75 -0.25
N ASP A 18 23.83 -12.28 0.13
CA ASP A 18 24.32 -10.93 -0.18
C ASP A 18 24.35 -10.68 -1.69
N ARG A 19 24.80 -11.66 -2.48
CA ARG A 19 24.79 -11.57 -3.94
C ARG A 19 23.36 -11.48 -4.51
N LEU A 20 22.42 -12.23 -3.94
CA LEU A 20 21.02 -12.20 -4.38
C LEU A 20 20.34 -10.89 -4.00
N LEU A 21 20.61 -10.38 -2.80
CA LEU A 21 20.11 -9.09 -2.32
C LEU A 21 20.72 -7.91 -3.09
N ALA A 22 21.99 -8.00 -3.49
CA ALA A 22 22.66 -7.00 -4.31
C ALA A 22 22.23 -7.01 -5.79
N SER A 23 21.41 -7.98 -6.22
CA SER A 23 20.94 -8.06 -7.59
C SER A 23 19.85 -7.01 -7.85
N PRO A 24 19.91 -6.23 -8.94
CA PRO A 24 18.86 -5.25 -9.26
C PRO A 24 17.47 -5.87 -9.47
N HIS A 25 17.43 -7.17 -9.84
CA HIS A 25 16.19 -7.93 -9.98
C HIS A 25 15.47 -8.15 -8.65
N TYR A 26 16.19 -8.07 -7.52
CA TYR A 26 15.59 -8.17 -6.20
C TYR A 26 14.60 -7.03 -5.96
N GLY A 27 15.01 -5.78 -6.19
CA GLY A 27 14.11 -4.62 -6.03
C GLY A 27 13.01 -4.55 -7.08
N GLU A 28 13.20 -5.11 -8.28
CA GLU A 28 12.12 -5.26 -9.26
C GLU A 28 11.04 -6.24 -8.77
N GLY A 29 11.45 -7.39 -8.24
CA GLY A 29 10.55 -8.40 -7.70
C GLY A 29 9.79 -7.91 -6.47
N TRP A 30 10.51 -7.39 -5.47
CA TRP A 30 9.89 -6.83 -4.26
C TRP A 30 9.12 -5.55 -4.53
N GLY A 31 9.56 -4.74 -5.49
CA GLY A 31 8.85 -3.55 -5.93
C GLY A 31 7.46 -3.87 -6.45
N ARG A 32 7.29 -4.99 -7.17
CA ARG A 32 5.96 -5.45 -7.60
C ARG A 32 5.02 -5.69 -6.41
N HIS A 33 5.47 -6.42 -5.39
CA HIS A 33 4.68 -6.67 -4.19
C HIS A 33 4.32 -5.37 -3.46
N TRP A 34 5.27 -4.42 -3.39
CA TRP A 34 5.00 -3.11 -2.82
C TRP A 34 3.94 -2.34 -3.61
N LEU A 35 4.01 -2.38 -4.94
CA LEU A 35 3.08 -1.65 -5.81
C LEU A 35 1.66 -2.22 -5.73
N ASP A 36 1.51 -3.53 -5.54
CA ASP A 36 0.22 -4.15 -5.27
C ASP A 36 -0.38 -3.62 -3.96
N LEU A 37 0.42 -3.53 -2.88
CA LEU A 37 0.01 -2.96 -1.59
C LEU A 37 -0.33 -1.47 -1.69
N ALA A 38 0.43 -0.73 -2.49
CA ALA A 38 0.21 0.69 -2.70
C ALA A 38 -1.00 0.99 -3.60
N ARG A 39 -1.63 -0.05 -4.19
CA ARG A 39 -2.75 0.02 -5.14
C ARG A 39 -2.36 0.77 -6.42
N TYR A 40 -1.13 0.57 -6.87
CA TYR A 40 -0.61 1.23 -8.04
C TYR A 40 -1.31 0.73 -9.32
N ALA A 41 -1.76 1.67 -10.14
CA ALA A 41 -2.17 1.43 -11.52
C ALA A 41 -1.61 2.55 -12.42
N ASP A 42 -1.30 2.21 -13.67
CA ASP A 42 -0.89 3.21 -14.68
C ASP A 42 -2.07 4.09 -15.14
N THR A 43 -3.30 3.69 -14.79
CA THR A 43 -4.57 4.32 -15.18
C THR A 43 -5.46 4.61 -13.96
N GLU A 44 -6.57 5.32 -14.17
CA GLU A 44 -7.53 5.65 -13.12
C GLU A 44 -8.38 4.46 -12.65
N GLY A 45 -8.52 3.40 -13.44
CA GLY A 45 -9.19 2.16 -13.03
C GLY A 45 -10.71 2.24 -12.97
N PHE A 46 -11.32 3.22 -13.64
CA PHE A 46 -12.77 3.48 -13.69
C PHE A 46 -13.29 3.60 -15.14
N GLU A 47 -14.55 4.04 -15.32
CA GLU A 47 -15.31 3.98 -16.58
C GLU A 47 -14.60 4.57 -17.81
N HIS A 48 -13.77 5.60 -17.62
CA HIS A 48 -13.00 6.22 -18.70
C HIS A 48 -11.52 5.81 -18.76
N ASP A 49 -11.07 4.94 -17.84
CA ASP A 49 -9.73 4.36 -17.68
C ASP A 49 -8.57 5.18 -18.30
N VAL A 50 -8.49 6.44 -17.91
CA VAL A 50 -7.48 7.35 -18.48
C VAL A 50 -6.12 7.09 -17.85
N THR A 51 -5.07 7.19 -18.67
CA THR A 51 -3.69 7.01 -18.21
C THR A 51 -3.26 8.18 -17.32
N ARG A 52 -2.67 7.89 -16.16
CA ARG A 52 -2.18 8.91 -15.24
C ARG A 52 -0.80 9.40 -15.70
N PRO A 53 -0.67 10.68 -16.10
CA PRO A 53 0.62 11.18 -16.56
C PRO A 53 1.63 11.17 -15.40
N ASN A 54 2.84 10.68 -15.68
CA ASN A 54 3.97 10.64 -14.74
C ASN A 54 3.87 9.67 -13.54
N VAL A 55 2.80 8.86 -13.42
CA VAL A 55 2.63 7.93 -12.27
C VAL A 55 3.75 6.88 -12.18
N TRP A 56 4.32 6.50 -13.33
CA TRP A 56 5.47 5.60 -13.46
C TRP A 56 6.68 6.01 -12.61
N ARG A 57 6.80 7.31 -12.26
CA ARG A 57 7.87 7.78 -11.38
C ARG A 57 7.78 7.19 -9.98
N TYR A 58 6.57 6.93 -9.47
CA TYR A 58 6.35 6.28 -8.19
C TYR A 58 6.82 4.82 -8.21
N ARG A 59 6.47 4.08 -9.27
CA ARG A 59 6.98 2.71 -9.50
C ARG A 59 8.50 2.68 -9.47
N ASP A 60 9.12 3.55 -10.26
CA ASP A 60 10.58 3.58 -10.36
C ASP A 60 11.21 4.03 -9.03
N TYR A 61 10.57 4.93 -8.28
CA TYR A 61 11.01 5.32 -6.94
C TYR A 61 10.97 4.15 -5.94
N ALA A 62 9.91 3.34 -5.95
CA ALA A 62 9.78 2.18 -5.06
C ALA A 62 10.89 1.14 -5.36
N VAL A 63 11.10 0.81 -6.63
CA VAL A 63 12.15 -0.11 -7.07
C VAL A 63 13.54 0.42 -6.69
N ARG A 64 13.82 1.71 -6.94
CA ARG A 64 15.10 2.34 -6.55
C ARG A 64 15.31 2.33 -5.04
N SER A 65 14.26 2.60 -4.26
CA SER A 65 14.36 2.63 -2.79
C SER A 65 14.68 1.26 -2.22
N LEU A 66 14.10 0.19 -2.77
CA LEU A 66 14.38 -1.18 -2.38
C LEU A 66 15.79 -1.62 -2.79
N ASN A 67 16.21 -1.31 -4.02
CA ASN A 67 17.56 -1.64 -4.50
C ASN A 67 18.67 -0.86 -3.77
N ALA A 68 18.36 0.33 -3.25
CA ALA A 68 19.29 1.14 -2.47
C ALA A 68 19.32 0.76 -0.98
N ASP A 69 18.58 -0.27 -0.56
CA ASP A 69 18.41 -0.67 0.84
C ASP A 69 18.03 0.53 1.74
N LYS A 70 17.07 1.34 1.26
CA LYS A 70 16.62 2.53 1.99
C LYS A 70 16.02 2.10 3.34
N PRO A 71 16.42 2.74 4.46
CA PRO A 71 15.84 2.44 5.77
C PRO A 71 14.31 2.50 5.73
N TYR A 72 13.66 1.47 6.27
CA TYR A 72 12.21 1.34 6.22
C TYR A 72 11.49 2.55 6.82
N ASP A 73 11.98 3.06 7.96
CA ASP A 73 11.46 4.25 8.62
C ASP A 73 11.54 5.51 7.76
N ARG A 74 12.58 5.62 6.91
CA ARG A 74 12.72 6.71 5.93
C ARG A 74 11.71 6.52 4.80
N PHE A 75 11.63 5.31 4.27
CA PHE A 75 10.73 4.96 3.17
C PHE A 75 9.25 5.22 3.52
N VAL A 76 8.82 4.83 4.73
CA VAL A 76 7.45 5.09 5.21
C VAL A 76 7.20 6.57 5.41
N ARG A 77 8.12 7.30 6.05
CA ARG A 77 7.96 8.75 6.27
C ARG A 77 7.86 9.55 4.98
N GLU A 78 8.62 9.18 3.96
CA GLU A 78 8.54 9.82 2.64
C GLU A 78 7.16 9.60 1.97
N GLN A 79 6.51 8.47 2.22
CA GLN A 79 5.18 8.18 1.64
C GLN A 79 4.03 8.88 2.37
N ILE A 80 4.13 9.07 3.69
CA ILE A 80 3.07 9.69 4.50
C ILE A 80 3.19 11.21 4.55
N ALA A 81 4.42 11.74 4.66
CA ALA A 81 4.68 13.16 4.92
C ALA A 81 5.97 13.66 4.23
N GLY A 82 6.25 13.18 3.02
CA GLY A 82 7.47 13.53 2.27
C GLY A 82 7.57 15.02 1.92
N ASP A 83 6.44 15.67 1.66
CA ASP A 83 6.36 17.11 1.37
C ASP A 83 6.65 17.97 2.61
N GLU A 84 6.13 17.58 3.78
CA GLU A 84 6.36 18.29 5.04
C GLU A 84 7.79 18.08 5.57
N LEU A 85 8.28 16.84 5.54
CA LEU A 85 9.57 16.48 6.11
C LEU A 85 10.75 16.84 5.19
N TRP A 86 10.56 16.78 3.87
CA TRP A 86 11.61 17.03 2.86
C TRP A 86 11.06 17.75 1.61
N PRO A 87 10.58 19.00 1.74
CA PRO A 87 9.90 19.73 0.66
C PRO A 87 10.77 19.96 -0.58
N THR A 88 12.09 19.98 -0.42
CA THR A 88 13.04 20.21 -1.51
C THR A 88 13.54 18.91 -2.15
N ASN A 89 13.20 17.73 -1.60
CA ASN A 89 13.66 16.45 -2.13
C ASN A 89 12.65 15.89 -3.14
N PRO A 90 13.01 15.79 -4.44
CA PRO A 90 12.12 15.27 -5.47
C PRO A 90 11.66 13.84 -5.19
N ASP A 91 12.51 12.98 -4.63
CA ASP A 91 12.15 11.60 -4.32
C ASP A 91 11.10 11.53 -3.20
N ALA A 92 11.17 12.43 -2.21
CA ALA A 92 10.16 12.50 -1.15
C ALA A 92 8.81 12.99 -1.68
N LEU A 93 8.81 13.93 -2.63
CA LEU A 93 7.60 14.38 -3.31
C LEU A 93 6.99 13.29 -4.21
N ILE A 94 7.83 12.48 -4.86
CA ILE A 94 7.36 11.33 -5.65
C ILE A 94 6.78 10.25 -4.71
N ALA A 95 7.41 10.01 -3.56
CA ALA A 95 6.94 9.03 -2.57
C ALA A 95 5.55 9.33 -2.02
N MET A 96 5.20 10.61 -1.88
CA MET A 96 3.85 11.07 -1.53
C MET A 96 2.77 10.59 -2.51
N GLY A 97 3.17 10.10 -3.70
CA GLY A 97 2.31 9.37 -4.62
C GLY A 97 1.48 8.27 -3.95
N PHE A 98 1.99 7.61 -2.90
CA PHE A 98 1.26 6.59 -2.13
C PHE A 98 -0.16 7.04 -1.72
N ASN A 99 -0.34 8.32 -1.36
CA ASN A 99 -1.62 8.87 -0.92
C ASN A 99 -2.60 9.18 -2.06
N ILE A 100 -2.17 9.12 -3.33
CA ILE A 100 -2.99 9.54 -4.48
C ILE A 100 -3.06 8.50 -5.59
N ILE A 101 -2.22 7.47 -5.55
CA ILE A 101 -2.14 6.45 -6.63
C ILE A 101 -3.30 5.45 -6.64
N GLY A 102 -4.13 5.45 -5.59
CA GLY A 102 -5.33 4.62 -5.52
C GLY A 102 -6.40 4.98 -6.56
N PRO A 103 -7.41 4.12 -6.73
CA PRO A 103 -8.47 4.32 -7.72
C PRO A 103 -9.25 5.61 -7.43
N ASP A 104 -9.51 6.43 -8.46
CA ASP A 104 -10.20 7.70 -8.33
C ASP A 104 -11.13 7.96 -9.53
N MET A 105 -12.35 8.42 -9.27
CA MET A 105 -13.34 8.82 -10.28
C MET A 105 -13.32 10.34 -10.42
N THR A 106 -12.36 10.87 -11.18
CA THR A 106 -12.21 12.33 -11.42
C THR A 106 -13.43 12.96 -12.08
N ASP A 107 -14.16 12.19 -12.88
CA ASP A 107 -15.34 12.56 -13.66
C ASP A 107 -16.67 12.53 -12.89
N SER A 108 -16.67 12.07 -11.63
CA SER A 108 -17.88 11.98 -10.81
C SER A 108 -18.59 13.34 -10.68
N SER A 109 -19.92 13.35 -10.85
CA SER A 109 -20.71 14.57 -10.64
C SER A 109 -20.75 15.00 -9.17
N ASP A 110 -20.60 14.05 -8.23
CA ASP A 110 -20.59 14.32 -6.79
C ASP A 110 -19.16 14.33 -6.26
N GLN A 111 -18.57 15.52 -6.28
CA GLN A 111 -17.20 15.75 -5.81
C GLN A 111 -17.06 15.61 -4.29
N ILE A 112 -18.15 15.74 -3.52
CA ILE A 112 -18.12 15.53 -2.06
C ILE A 112 -17.97 14.04 -1.77
N GLN A 113 -18.79 13.20 -2.40
CA GLN A 113 -18.69 11.75 -2.24
C GLN A 113 -17.36 11.19 -2.75
N ARG A 114 -16.89 11.68 -3.90
CA ARG A 114 -15.55 11.34 -4.42
C ARG A 114 -14.47 11.61 -3.37
N ARG A 115 -14.45 12.83 -2.80
CA ARG A 115 -13.48 13.19 -1.77
C ARG A 115 -13.55 12.27 -0.54
N LEU A 116 -14.76 11.93 -0.08
CA LEU A 116 -14.93 11.00 1.04
C LEU A 116 -14.39 9.60 0.71
N ASN A 117 -14.64 9.11 -0.50
CA ASN A 117 -14.12 7.83 -0.95
C ASN A 117 -12.59 7.82 -1.01
N THR A 118 -11.97 8.87 -1.57
CA THR A 118 -10.50 9.01 -1.60
C THR A 118 -9.91 9.05 -0.19
N LEU A 119 -10.52 9.80 0.73
CA LEU A 119 -10.03 9.88 2.12
C LEU A 119 -10.17 8.54 2.86
N ASN A 120 -11.27 7.82 2.66
CA ASN A 120 -11.46 6.49 3.22
C ASN A 120 -10.42 5.51 2.64
N ASP A 121 -10.23 5.53 1.32
CA ASP A 121 -9.27 4.68 0.61
C ASP A 121 -7.83 4.90 1.09
N ILE A 122 -7.38 6.15 1.26
CA ILE A 122 -6.07 6.48 1.86
C ILE A 122 -5.95 5.94 3.28
N THR A 123 -7.01 6.10 4.08
CA THR A 123 -7.04 5.65 5.49
C THR A 123 -6.96 4.13 5.57
N ASP A 124 -7.76 3.43 4.77
CA ASP A 124 -7.81 1.98 4.71
C ASP A 124 -6.48 1.40 4.23
N ALA A 125 -5.88 1.96 3.17
CA ALA A 125 -4.59 1.48 2.68
C ALA A 125 -3.45 1.73 3.67
N THR A 126 -3.43 2.89 4.34
CA THR A 126 -2.43 3.16 5.37
C THR A 126 -2.59 2.20 6.55
N ALA A 127 -3.83 1.93 6.98
CA ALA A 127 -4.10 0.97 8.03
C ALA A 127 -3.72 -0.46 7.60
N SER A 128 -4.08 -0.88 6.40
CA SER A 128 -3.76 -2.22 5.89
C SER A 128 -2.25 -2.44 5.72
N VAL A 129 -1.52 -1.48 5.15
CA VAL A 129 -0.10 -1.66 4.87
C VAL A 129 0.75 -1.57 6.15
N PHE A 130 0.42 -0.66 7.07
CA PHE A 130 1.29 -0.38 8.22
C PHE A 130 0.78 -0.96 9.55
N LEU A 131 -0.52 -1.17 9.70
CA LEU A 131 -1.14 -1.57 10.96
C LEU A 131 -1.70 -3.00 10.94
N ASP A 132 -2.01 -3.59 9.78
CA ASP A 132 -2.64 -4.92 9.70
C ASP A 132 -1.75 -6.01 10.30
N GLN A 133 -0.44 -5.94 10.08
CA GLN A 133 0.54 -6.85 10.69
C GLN A 133 0.53 -6.78 12.23
N PHE A 134 0.09 -5.66 12.83
CA PHE A 134 -0.07 -5.51 14.27
C PHE A 134 -1.47 -5.96 14.76
N CYS A 135 -2.51 -5.85 13.93
CA CYS A 135 -3.88 -6.26 14.27
C CYS A 135 -4.16 -7.77 14.03
N ALA A 136 -3.48 -8.42 13.09
CA ALA A 136 -3.62 -9.86 12.81
C ALA A 136 -3.19 -10.76 14.00
N CYS A 137 -2.44 -10.21 14.97
CA CYS A 137 -2.11 -10.89 16.23
C CYS A 137 -3.26 -10.87 17.25
N GLY A 138 -4.22 -9.95 17.13
CA GLY A 138 -5.35 -9.79 18.07
C GLY A 138 -6.71 -10.27 17.56
N ALA A 139 -6.84 -10.53 16.25
CA ALA A 139 -8.10 -10.92 15.63
C ALA A 139 -8.21 -12.45 15.50
N THR A 140 -8.51 -13.13 16.60
CA THR A 140 -9.10 -14.48 16.50
C THR A 140 -10.56 -14.30 16.06
N PRO A 141 -11.00 -14.79 14.89
CA PRO A 141 -12.42 -14.78 14.57
C PRO A 141 -13.14 -15.69 15.58
N PRO A 142 -14.31 -15.30 16.13
CA PRO A 142 -15.09 -16.23 16.94
C PRO A 142 -15.41 -17.47 16.11
N GLN A 143 -15.06 -18.65 16.63
CA GLN A 143 -15.40 -19.90 15.97
C GLN A 143 -16.92 -19.97 15.83
N ARG A 144 -17.39 -20.10 14.59
CA ARG A 144 -18.80 -20.22 14.25
C ARG A 144 -19.32 -21.55 14.80
N GLY A 145 -19.79 -21.55 16.05
CA GLY A 145 -20.19 -22.76 16.75
C GLY A 145 -21.16 -22.61 17.91
N GLU A 146 -21.58 -21.40 18.30
CA GLU A 146 -22.60 -21.25 19.36
C GLU A 146 -23.74 -20.36 18.90
N ALA A 147 -24.82 -21.00 18.46
CA ALA A 147 -26.12 -20.39 18.32
C ALA A 147 -26.71 -20.20 19.73
N GLY A 148 -26.95 -18.95 20.13
CA GLY A 148 -27.61 -18.62 21.40
C GLY A 148 -28.19 -17.21 21.35
N GLY A 149 -29.48 -17.10 21.05
CA GLY A 149 -30.11 -15.84 20.67
C GLY A 149 -30.23 -14.78 21.77
N ARG A 150 -30.28 -13.52 21.32
CA ARG A 150 -31.30 -12.52 21.68
C ARG A 150 -31.02 -11.17 20.99
N ASN A 151 -32.09 -10.61 20.43
CA ASN A 151 -32.32 -9.18 20.16
C ASN A 151 -31.74 -8.55 18.88
N ASP A 152 -32.18 -9.08 17.75
CA ASP A 152 -32.34 -8.33 16.50
C ASP A 152 -33.60 -7.42 16.58
N LYS A 153 -33.48 -6.24 17.21
CA LYS A 153 -34.57 -5.23 17.27
C LYS A 153 -34.13 -3.76 17.21
N LEU A 154 -32.95 -3.44 16.67
CA LEU A 154 -32.48 -2.04 16.60
C LEU A 154 -32.02 -1.57 15.20
N GLN A 155 -32.62 -2.08 14.12
CA GLN A 155 -32.33 -1.57 12.76
C GLN A 155 -33.54 -1.20 11.90
N LYS A 156 -34.74 -0.94 12.48
CA LYS A 156 -35.91 -0.49 11.69
C LYS A 156 -36.66 0.71 12.27
N GLN A 157 -35.95 1.76 12.72
CA GLN A 157 -36.64 2.95 13.24
C GLN A 157 -36.08 4.33 12.87
N PHE A 158 -35.10 4.43 11.96
CA PHE A 158 -34.46 5.73 11.66
C PHE A 158 -34.64 6.27 10.22
N TYR A 159 -35.51 5.68 9.39
CA TYR A 159 -35.74 6.18 8.01
C TYR A 159 -37.21 6.20 7.60
N THR A 160 -38.03 6.97 8.31
CA THR A 160 -39.25 7.59 7.74
C THR A 160 -39.63 8.79 8.61
N GLY A 161 -39.16 9.98 8.25
CA GLY A 161 -39.75 11.24 8.70
C GLY A 161 -40.35 11.97 7.50
N PRO A 162 -41.64 12.35 7.48
CA PRO A 162 -42.20 13.13 6.40
C PRO A 162 -42.18 14.63 6.75
N THR A 163 -41.76 15.47 5.80
CA THR A 163 -42.11 16.90 5.73
C THR A 163 -42.02 17.38 4.27
N PRO A 164 -42.76 18.43 3.86
CA PRO A 164 -43.98 19.04 4.41
C PRO A 164 -45.27 18.63 3.67
#